data_AF-A0AAD3CPR9-F1
#
_entry.id   AF-A0AAD3CPR9-F1
#
_cell.length_a   1.000
_cell.length_b   1.000
_cell.length_c   1.000
_cell.angle_alpha   90.00
_cell.angle_beta   90.00
_cell.angle_gamma   90.00
#
_symmetry.space_group_name_H-M   'P 1'
#
loop_
_entity.id
_entity.type
_entity.pdbx_description
1 polymer ?
#
loop_
_entity_poly.entity_id
_entity_poly.type
_entity_poly.pdbx_seq_one_letter_code
_entity_poly.pdbx_strand_id
1 'polypeptide(L)'
;MNDPDLSYRDIKSTQKYELVPSKKISSDDDFAEYTRIVCMSDTHGNHRSIHVPKCDVLIHGGDFSKTGENHIVKDLADYFEELKQNGTVGKVICIAGNHDLTFQADTYRENWSRFHPKSGANNCSEIQDLKDDFKTKCIYLEDESFTDENGIEYYGSPYTPTYGHCWAFMKNRDEIGRVWDKIPETTDVLITHGPPLGRGDKCKFGNRAGCLNLLEQIQTRIKPRLHVFGHIHEDSGYTFDGTTLFVNASNVTIKYSPEQPCTVIDLPTIDKHAIPRVVIPQCHLTSLEILDWLEQHEYKQIYPYFANRKPLLDGNDLVQDDLNIENLACKLKMHSARLYKSDPSYIFNWKILKKELTNAMIHLRSCSYGSISPKMEREVRK
;
A
#
# COMPACT_ATOMS: atom_id res chain seq x y z
N MET A 1 -27.91 -8.55 -5.08
CA MET A 1 -26.96 -9.19 -6.01
C MET A 1 -25.69 -9.45 -5.21
N ASN A 2 -25.62 -10.57 -4.47
CA ASN A 2 -24.67 -10.75 -3.36
C ASN A 2 -23.37 -11.46 -3.74
N ASP A 3 -23.28 -12.02 -4.94
CA ASP A 3 -22.08 -12.66 -5.43
C ASP A 3 -21.27 -11.66 -6.28
N PRO A 4 -20.08 -11.22 -5.81
CA PRO A 4 -19.25 -10.28 -6.53
C PRO A 4 -18.76 -10.81 -7.88
N ASP A 5 -18.58 -12.13 -8.05
CA ASP A 5 -18.12 -12.71 -9.32
C ASP A 5 -19.22 -12.65 -10.38
N LEU A 6 -20.47 -12.96 -10.01
CA LEU A 6 -21.63 -12.82 -10.91
C LEU A 6 -21.85 -11.35 -11.27
N SER A 7 -21.86 -10.47 -10.27
CA SER A 7 -21.99 -9.02 -10.49
C SER A 7 -20.92 -8.50 -11.44
N TYR A 8 -19.66 -8.92 -11.26
CA TYR A 8 -18.58 -8.46 -12.13
C TYR A 8 -18.74 -8.96 -13.56
N ARG A 9 -19.17 -10.21 -13.76
CA ARG A 9 -19.42 -10.77 -15.09
C ARG A 9 -20.45 -9.93 -15.86
N ASP A 10 -21.46 -9.42 -15.17
CA ASP A 10 -22.55 -8.66 -15.78
C ASP A 10 -22.11 -7.23 -16.17
N ILE A 11 -21.20 -6.62 -15.39
CA ILE A 11 -20.72 -5.25 -15.67
C ILE A 11 -19.37 -5.21 -16.41
N LYS A 12 -18.66 -6.33 -16.57
CA LYS A 12 -17.28 -6.36 -17.06
C LYS A 12 -17.10 -5.61 -18.39
N SER A 13 -18.04 -5.76 -19.32
CA SER A 13 -17.96 -5.17 -20.65
C SER A 13 -18.14 -3.65 -20.67
N THR A 14 -18.67 -3.06 -19.60
CA THR A 14 -18.85 -1.59 -19.49
C THR A 14 -17.70 -0.93 -18.74
N GLN A 15 -16.84 -1.71 -18.08
CA GLN A 15 -15.72 -1.16 -17.31
C GLN A 15 -14.59 -0.68 -18.23
N LYS A 16 -14.12 0.54 -17.97
CA LYS A 16 -12.99 1.16 -18.66
C LYS A 16 -11.69 1.00 -17.89
N TYR A 17 -10.61 0.76 -18.63
CA TYR A 17 -9.25 0.69 -18.12
C TYR A 17 -8.37 1.52 -19.05
N GLU A 18 -7.93 2.68 -18.57
CA GLU A 18 -7.14 3.63 -19.34
C GLU A 18 -5.74 3.77 -18.73
N LEU A 19 -4.77 4.18 -19.53
CA LEU A 19 -3.43 4.47 -19.04
C LEU A 19 -3.45 5.77 -18.24
N VAL A 20 -2.92 5.72 -17.03
CA VAL A 20 -2.67 6.91 -16.22
C VAL A 20 -1.31 7.50 -16.63
N PRO A 21 -1.16 8.84 -16.73
CA PRO A 21 0.14 9.44 -16.97
C PRO A 21 1.13 9.05 -15.87
N SER A 22 2.34 8.65 -16.27
CA SER A 22 3.44 8.34 -15.35
C SER A 22 4.56 9.35 -15.47
N LYS A 23 5.13 9.78 -14.33
CA LYS A 23 6.29 10.66 -14.28
C LYS A 23 7.41 9.99 -13.48
N LYS A 24 8.65 10.00 -14.00
CA LYS A 24 9.83 9.66 -13.20
C LYS A 24 10.12 10.85 -12.28
N ILE A 25 10.39 10.61 -11.00
CA ILE A 25 10.86 11.68 -10.08
C ILE A 25 12.02 12.42 -10.75
N SER A 26 12.12 13.74 -10.60
CA SER A 26 13.30 14.51 -11.05
C SER A 26 13.76 15.47 -9.96
N SER A 27 15.02 15.88 -9.98
CA SER A 27 15.57 16.88 -9.03
C SER A 27 14.86 18.23 -9.13
N ASP A 28 14.23 18.52 -10.27
CA ASP A 28 13.62 19.80 -10.62
C ASP A 28 12.09 19.76 -10.46
N ASP A 29 11.58 18.80 -9.69
CA ASP A 29 10.15 18.63 -9.43
C ASP A 29 9.59 19.86 -8.69
N ASP A 30 8.82 20.68 -9.40
CA ASP A 30 8.14 21.84 -8.84
C ASP A 30 6.91 21.40 -8.01
N PHE A 31 7.13 21.21 -6.71
CA PHE A 31 6.11 20.84 -5.74
C PHE A 31 4.96 21.86 -5.61
N ALA A 32 5.03 23.03 -6.26
CA ALA A 32 4.01 24.06 -6.13
C ALA A 32 2.69 23.75 -6.87
N GLU A 33 2.68 22.85 -7.87
CA GLU A 33 1.50 22.58 -8.71
C GLU A 33 0.73 21.31 -8.35
N TYR A 34 1.24 20.51 -7.42
CA TYR A 34 0.64 19.23 -7.03
C TYR A 34 0.88 18.92 -5.56
N THR A 35 -0.01 18.12 -4.98
CA THR A 35 0.20 17.45 -3.70
C THR A 35 0.72 16.06 -3.99
N ARG A 36 1.92 15.73 -3.49
CA ARG A 36 2.48 14.38 -3.57
C ARG A 36 1.90 13.52 -2.46
N ILE A 37 1.12 12.53 -2.86
CA ILE A 37 0.42 11.57 -2.00
C ILE A 37 1.12 10.22 -2.08
N VAL A 38 1.54 9.67 -0.94
CA VAL A 38 2.01 8.29 -0.82
C VAL A 38 0.89 7.43 -0.25
N CYS A 39 0.56 6.35 -0.94
CA CYS A 39 -0.49 5.42 -0.56
C CYS A 39 0.11 4.15 0.04
N MET A 40 -0.33 3.80 1.24
CA MET A 40 0.08 2.64 2.05
C MET A 40 -1.16 1.96 2.65
N SER A 41 -1.15 0.65 2.86
CA SER A 41 -2.23 -0.10 3.50
C SER A 41 -1.76 -1.50 3.90
N ASP A 42 -2.51 -2.16 4.79
CA ASP A 42 -2.33 -3.57 5.14
C ASP A 42 -0.92 -3.87 5.65
N THR A 43 -0.36 -2.99 6.47
CA THR A 43 1.00 -3.16 6.97
C THR A 43 1.08 -4.29 8.01
N HIS A 44 -0.02 -4.58 8.72
CA HIS A 44 -0.13 -5.66 9.71
C HIS A 44 1.06 -5.74 10.69
N GLY A 45 1.51 -4.58 11.17
CA GLY A 45 2.64 -4.42 12.09
C GLY A 45 4.03 -4.40 11.42
N ASN A 46 4.11 -4.38 10.09
CA ASN A 46 5.38 -4.30 9.34
C ASN A 46 5.66 -2.89 8.77
N HIS A 47 4.99 -1.86 9.26
CA HIS A 47 5.08 -0.49 8.73
C HIS A 47 6.52 0.05 8.72
N ARG A 48 7.34 -0.29 9.72
CA ARG A 48 8.77 0.09 9.77
C ARG A 48 9.65 -0.58 8.72
N SER A 49 9.20 -1.66 8.10
CA SER A 49 9.91 -2.36 7.02
C SER A 49 9.54 -1.86 5.63
N ILE A 50 8.62 -0.89 5.54
CA ILE A 50 8.15 -0.33 4.29
C ILE A 50 8.80 1.04 4.11
N HIS A 51 9.44 1.25 2.96
CA HIS A 51 10.03 2.54 2.64
C HIS A 51 8.94 3.54 2.23
N VAL A 52 8.86 4.66 2.96
CA VAL A 52 8.00 5.80 2.63
C VAL A 52 8.88 6.88 2.00
N PRO A 53 8.70 7.18 0.69
CA PRO A 53 9.42 8.27 0.05
C PRO A 53 8.87 9.62 0.52
N LYS A 54 9.65 10.69 0.28
CA LYS A 54 9.24 12.05 0.67
C LYS A 54 7.92 12.45 0.00
N CYS A 55 6.97 12.96 0.78
CA CYS A 55 5.65 13.35 0.32
C CYS A 55 4.98 14.42 1.18
N ASP A 56 3.97 15.08 0.61
CA ASP A 56 3.16 16.07 1.33
C ASP A 56 2.12 15.36 2.21
N VAL A 57 1.53 14.27 1.69
CA VAL A 57 0.49 13.49 2.37
C VAL A 57 0.81 12.00 2.28
N LEU A 58 0.87 11.33 3.43
CA LEU A 58 0.85 9.87 3.53
C LEU A 58 -0.58 9.42 3.85
N ILE A 59 -1.14 8.51 3.05
CA ILE A 59 -2.42 7.86 3.31
C ILE A 59 -2.17 6.42 3.77
N HIS A 60 -2.71 6.04 4.92
CA HIS A 60 -2.79 4.64 5.36
C HIS A 60 -4.24 4.11 5.27
N GLY A 61 -4.48 3.16 4.36
CA GLY A 61 -5.79 2.57 4.02
C GLY A 61 -6.31 1.50 4.99
N GLY A 62 -5.91 1.51 6.26
CA GLY A 62 -6.30 0.51 7.25
C GLY A 62 -5.45 -0.77 7.28
N ASP A 63 -5.78 -1.66 8.23
CA ASP A 63 -5.08 -2.90 8.55
C ASP A 63 -3.61 -2.68 8.94
N PHE A 64 -3.39 -1.71 9.82
CA PHE A 64 -2.06 -1.47 10.38
C PHE A 64 -1.66 -2.50 11.44
N SER A 65 -2.63 -3.22 12.02
CA SER A 65 -2.43 -4.28 13.02
C SER A 65 -2.91 -5.64 12.52
N LYS A 66 -2.74 -6.70 13.33
CA LYS A 66 -3.28 -8.04 13.00
C LYS A 66 -4.57 -8.30 13.75
N THR A 67 -4.70 -7.80 14.98
CA THR A 67 -5.90 -7.96 15.79
C THR A 67 -6.14 -6.74 16.70
N GLY A 68 -5.60 -5.57 16.35
CA GLY A 68 -5.73 -4.34 17.13
C GLY A 68 -4.81 -4.28 18.35
N GLU A 69 -3.65 -4.93 18.33
CA GLU A 69 -2.72 -4.96 19.45
C GLU A 69 -2.23 -3.55 19.85
N ASN A 70 -2.40 -3.14 21.11
CA ASN A 70 -2.13 -1.76 21.54
C ASN A 70 -0.69 -1.30 21.24
N HIS A 71 0.28 -2.21 21.41
CA HIS A 71 1.68 -1.90 21.15
C HIS A 71 1.97 -1.66 19.66
N ILE A 72 1.24 -2.31 18.74
CA ILE A 72 1.37 -2.08 17.29
C ILE A 72 0.73 -0.76 16.89
N VAL A 73 -0.43 -0.44 17.46
CA VAL A 73 -1.09 0.86 17.24
C VAL A 73 -0.18 2.00 17.70
N LYS A 74 0.41 1.87 18.88
CA LYS A 74 1.35 2.85 19.42
C LYS A 74 2.60 2.96 18.55
N ASP A 75 3.18 1.83 18.14
CA ASP A 75 4.37 1.81 17.28
C ASP A 75 4.10 2.50 15.92
N LEU A 76 2.92 2.28 15.33
CA LEU A 76 2.52 2.97 14.11
C LEU A 76 2.40 4.48 14.32
N ALA A 77 1.78 4.90 15.43
CA ALA A 77 1.61 6.31 15.75
C ALA A 77 2.98 6.99 15.92
N ASP A 78 3.90 6.35 16.65
CA ASP A 78 5.28 6.82 16.84
C ASP A 78 6.02 6.87 15.50
N TYR A 79 5.84 5.86 14.64
CA TYR A 79 6.40 5.87 13.27
C TYR A 79 5.88 7.04 12.42
N PHE A 80 4.58 7.37 12.50
CA PHE A 80 4.04 8.55 11.82
C PHE A 80 4.65 9.85 12.34
N GLU A 81 4.88 9.95 13.65
CA GLU A 81 5.54 11.11 14.24
C GLU A 81 7.00 11.23 13.80
N GLU A 82 7.76 10.13 13.79
CA GLU A 82 9.15 10.08 13.29
C GLU A 82 9.24 10.56 11.84
N LEU A 83 8.34 10.09 10.96
CA LEU A 83 8.29 10.50 9.54
C LEU A 83 7.96 11.99 9.35
N LYS A 84 7.15 12.58 10.24
CA LYS A 84 6.88 14.02 10.22
C LYS A 84 8.06 14.83 10.74
N GLN A 85 8.65 14.40 11.87
CA GLN A 85 9.76 15.10 12.51
C GLN A 85 11.02 15.14 11.63
N ASN A 86 11.28 14.08 10.85
CA ASN A 86 12.41 14.04 9.94
C ASN A 86 12.12 14.70 8.56
N GLY A 87 10.92 15.25 8.36
CA GLY A 87 10.52 15.96 7.13
C GLY A 87 10.29 15.05 5.91
N THR A 88 10.17 13.73 6.11
CA THR A 88 9.80 12.79 5.04
C THR A 88 8.35 12.98 4.66
N VAL A 89 7.46 13.18 5.64
CA VAL A 89 6.02 13.31 5.42
C VAL A 89 5.53 14.64 5.97
N GLY A 90 4.77 15.40 5.18
CA GLY A 90 4.11 16.60 5.67
C GLY A 90 2.95 16.28 6.64
N LYS A 91 2.03 15.42 6.19
CA LYS A 91 0.80 15.05 6.90
C LYS A 91 0.48 13.57 6.73
N VAL A 92 -0.14 12.98 7.75
CA VAL A 92 -0.63 11.59 7.69
C VAL A 92 -2.14 11.57 7.83
N ILE A 93 -2.82 10.92 6.88
CA ILE A 93 -4.26 10.59 6.93
C ILE A 93 -4.37 9.07 7.05
N CYS A 94 -5.19 8.60 7.98
CA CYS A 94 -5.31 7.17 8.29
C CYS A 94 -6.78 6.79 8.48
N ILE A 95 -7.16 5.60 8.00
CA ILE A 95 -8.41 4.93 8.37
C ILE A 95 -8.07 3.62 9.09
N ALA A 96 -9.02 3.06 9.83
CA ALA A 96 -8.93 1.69 10.31
C ALA A 96 -9.27 0.69 9.20
N GLY A 97 -8.83 -0.57 9.37
CA GLY A 97 -9.28 -1.71 8.60
C GLY A 97 -9.95 -2.76 9.48
N ASN A 98 -10.25 -3.92 8.90
CA ASN A 98 -10.99 -4.96 9.61
C ASN A 98 -10.16 -5.70 10.67
N HIS A 99 -8.83 -5.66 10.58
CA HIS A 99 -7.90 -6.20 11.58
C HIS A 99 -7.65 -5.25 12.75
N ASP A 100 -7.99 -3.96 12.61
CA ASP A 100 -7.80 -2.93 13.64
C ASP A 100 -8.94 -2.95 14.67
N LEU A 101 -9.15 -4.12 15.26
CA LEU A 101 -10.34 -4.43 16.06
C LEU A 101 -10.61 -3.42 17.17
N THR A 102 -9.56 -2.94 17.85
CA THR A 102 -9.67 -1.97 18.94
C THR A 102 -10.27 -0.63 18.51
N PHE A 103 -10.26 -0.30 17.21
CA PHE A 103 -10.86 0.94 16.70
C PHE A 103 -12.39 0.84 16.60
N GLN A 104 -12.97 -0.36 16.64
CA GLN A 104 -14.40 -0.62 16.77
C GLN A 104 -14.73 -1.25 18.14
N ALA A 105 -14.84 -0.39 19.16
CA ALA A 105 -14.91 -0.81 20.56
C ALA A 105 -15.98 -1.86 20.87
N ASP A 106 -17.18 -1.74 20.30
CA ASP A 106 -18.27 -2.69 20.56
C ASP A 106 -17.97 -4.08 19.98
N THR A 107 -17.53 -4.14 18.73
CA THR A 107 -17.13 -5.39 18.08
C THR A 107 -15.95 -6.04 18.78
N TYR A 108 -14.98 -5.25 19.25
CA TYR A 108 -13.87 -5.77 20.05
C TYR A 108 -14.36 -6.33 21.38
N ARG A 109 -15.20 -5.63 22.14
CA ARG A 109 -15.75 -6.11 23.43
C ARG A 109 -16.50 -7.43 23.31
N GLU A 110 -17.20 -7.66 22.20
CA GLU A 110 -17.94 -8.91 21.97
C GLU A 110 -17.01 -10.08 21.57
N ASN A 111 -15.95 -9.79 20.81
CA ASN A 111 -15.12 -10.82 20.17
C ASN A 111 -13.71 -10.93 20.76
N TRP A 112 -13.33 -10.12 21.76
CA TRP A 112 -11.95 -10.04 22.25
C TRP A 112 -11.39 -11.40 22.67
N SER A 113 -12.20 -12.26 23.30
CA SER A 113 -11.76 -13.57 23.81
C SER A 113 -11.31 -14.51 22.69
N ARG A 114 -11.83 -14.32 21.47
CA ARG A 114 -11.41 -15.06 20.27
C ARG A 114 -10.02 -14.65 19.81
N PHE A 115 -9.71 -13.36 19.88
CA PHE A 115 -8.48 -12.80 19.32
C PHE A 115 -7.36 -12.69 20.36
N HIS A 116 -7.70 -12.41 21.62
CA HIS A 116 -6.78 -12.22 22.75
C HIS A 116 -7.17 -13.11 23.96
N PRO A 117 -7.07 -14.46 23.85
CA PRO A 117 -7.57 -15.41 24.86
C PRO A 117 -6.73 -15.51 26.15
N LYS A 118 -5.49 -14.98 26.17
CA LYS A 118 -4.64 -14.98 27.37
C LYS A 118 -4.78 -13.65 28.10
N SER A 119 -4.88 -13.71 29.43
CA SER A 119 -4.92 -12.55 30.33
C SER A 119 -3.76 -11.60 30.02
N GLY A 120 -4.14 -10.38 29.64
CA GLY A 120 -3.31 -9.40 28.93
C GLY A 120 -4.09 -8.70 27.80
N ALA A 121 -5.43 -8.82 27.79
CA ALA A 121 -6.31 -8.09 26.88
C ALA A 121 -5.91 -6.62 26.86
N ASN A 122 -5.83 -6.03 25.67
CA ASN A 122 -5.87 -4.57 25.56
C ASN A 122 -7.04 -4.11 26.42
N ASN A 123 -6.74 -3.40 27.51
CA ASN A 123 -7.76 -3.02 28.47
C ASN A 123 -8.77 -2.14 27.74
N CYS A 124 -10.05 -2.50 27.75
CA CYS A 124 -11.04 -1.75 26.98
C CYS A 124 -11.16 -0.28 27.40
N SER A 125 -10.71 0.08 28.60
CA SER A 125 -10.59 1.49 29.02
C SER A 125 -9.40 2.20 28.36
N GLU A 126 -8.29 1.51 28.09
CA GLU A 126 -7.10 2.06 27.43
C GLU A 126 -7.30 2.26 25.92
N ILE A 127 -8.32 1.64 25.33
CA ILE A 127 -8.60 1.75 23.89
C ILE A 127 -8.94 3.19 23.49
N GLN A 128 -9.68 3.92 24.33
CA GLN A 128 -10.04 5.30 24.03
C GLN A 128 -8.80 6.20 24.10
N ASP A 129 -8.01 6.09 25.17
CA ASP A 129 -6.75 6.83 25.34
C ASP A 129 -5.78 6.57 24.18
N LEU A 130 -5.70 5.32 23.72
CA LEU A 130 -4.89 4.92 22.57
C LEU A 130 -5.39 5.57 21.27
N LYS A 131 -6.70 5.57 21.03
CA LYS A 131 -7.29 6.21 19.83
C LYS A 131 -7.11 7.72 19.87
N ASP A 132 -7.18 8.33 21.05
CA ASP A 132 -6.96 9.76 21.23
C ASP A 132 -5.48 10.13 21.02
N ASP A 133 -4.53 9.36 21.57
CA ASP A 133 -3.10 9.51 21.26
C ASP A 133 -2.83 9.35 19.75
N PHE A 134 -3.41 8.33 19.12
CA PHE A 134 -3.29 8.08 17.69
C PHE A 134 -3.78 9.26 16.84
N LYS A 135 -4.90 9.87 17.23
CA LYS A 135 -5.48 11.07 16.60
C LYS A 135 -4.62 12.33 16.78
N THR A 136 -3.73 12.38 17.77
CA THR A 136 -2.75 13.49 17.86
C THR A 136 -1.62 13.36 16.83
N LYS A 137 -1.34 12.14 16.38
CA LYS A 137 -0.22 11.82 15.49
C LYS A 137 -0.64 11.69 14.01
N CYS A 138 -1.92 11.53 13.71
CA CYS A 138 -2.45 11.54 12.35
C CYS A 138 -3.89 12.07 12.29
N ILE A 139 -4.34 12.42 11.09
CA ILE A 139 -5.77 12.69 10.83
C ILE A 139 -6.44 11.34 10.62
N TYR A 140 -7.08 10.83 11.66
CA TYR A 140 -7.86 9.62 11.60
C TYR A 140 -9.28 9.91 11.10
N LEU A 141 -9.73 9.21 10.07
CA LEU A 141 -11.07 9.34 9.49
C LEU A 141 -11.90 8.07 9.70
N GLU A 142 -13.13 8.24 10.17
CA GLU A 142 -14.10 7.15 10.34
C GLU A 142 -15.51 7.60 9.93
N ASP A 143 -15.85 7.41 8.65
CA ASP A 143 -17.03 7.99 8.00
C ASP A 143 -17.05 9.54 8.04
N GLU A 144 -15.87 10.15 7.98
CA GLU A 144 -15.65 11.59 8.16
C GLU A 144 -14.91 12.21 6.96
N SER A 145 -15.08 13.53 6.80
CA SER A 145 -14.38 14.33 5.80
C SER A 145 -13.29 15.19 6.42
N PHE A 146 -12.24 15.49 5.66
CA PHE A 146 -11.20 16.43 6.02
C PHE A 146 -10.78 17.23 4.78
N THR A 147 -10.67 18.55 4.91
CA THR A 147 -10.18 19.44 3.85
C THR A 147 -8.78 19.91 4.22
N ASP A 148 -7.81 19.79 3.31
CA ASP A 148 -6.46 20.32 3.53
C ASP A 148 -6.31 21.80 3.12
N GLU A 149 -5.13 22.36 3.39
CA GLU A 149 -4.74 23.74 3.05
C GLU A 149 -4.76 24.05 1.55
N ASN A 150 -4.71 23.03 0.69
CA ASN A 150 -4.81 23.15 -0.76
C ASN A 150 -6.27 23.04 -1.25
N GLY A 151 -7.23 22.88 -0.33
CA GLY A 151 -8.64 22.73 -0.63
C GLY A 151 -8.98 21.38 -1.26
N ILE A 152 -8.17 20.34 -1.02
CA ILE A 152 -8.46 18.97 -1.41
C ILE A 152 -9.36 18.34 -0.36
N GLU A 153 -10.49 17.79 -0.79
CA GLU A 153 -11.48 17.14 0.07
C GLU A 153 -11.23 15.63 0.19
N TYR A 154 -10.86 15.17 1.38
CA TYR A 154 -10.65 13.76 1.71
C TYR A 154 -11.88 13.20 2.43
N TYR A 155 -12.28 11.97 2.09
CA TYR A 155 -13.29 11.22 2.85
C TYR A 155 -12.76 9.83 3.19
N GLY A 156 -12.85 9.42 4.44
CA GLY A 156 -12.34 8.13 4.92
C GLY A 156 -13.43 7.26 5.55
N SER A 157 -13.51 5.99 5.14
CA SER A 157 -14.39 5.00 5.76
C SER A 157 -13.68 3.65 5.95
N PRO A 158 -13.66 3.08 7.16
CA PRO A 158 -13.00 1.79 7.41
C PRO A 158 -13.83 0.59 6.92
N TYR A 159 -15.06 0.82 6.45
CA TYR A 159 -15.98 -0.26 6.16
C TYR A 159 -15.58 -1.11 4.94
N THR A 160 -15.91 -2.38 5.00
CA THR A 160 -15.77 -3.34 3.88
C THR A 160 -16.95 -4.32 3.88
N PRO A 161 -17.37 -4.89 2.73
CA PRO A 161 -18.31 -6.00 2.73
C PRO A 161 -17.82 -7.13 3.62
N THR A 162 -18.74 -7.82 4.31
CA THR A 162 -18.41 -8.96 5.17
C THR A 162 -17.47 -9.94 4.46
N TYR A 163 -16.29 -10.16 5.06
CA TYR A 163 -15.22 -11.00 4.54
C TYR A 163 -14.67 -11.88 5.67
N GLY A 164 -15.06 -13.15 5.67
CA GLY A 164 -14.80 -14.03 6.82
C GLY A 164 -15.76 -13.76 8.00
N HIS A 165 -15.29 -13.93 9.24
CA HIS A 165 -16.14 -13.92 10.42
C HIS A 165 -15.52 -13.11 11.57
N CYS A 166 -16.33 -12.24 12.18
CA CYS A 166 -16.04 -11.51 13.43
C CYS A 166 -14.90 -10.47 13.36
N TRP A 167 -14.60 -9.93 12.17
CA TRP A 167 -13.68 -8.80 12.03
C TRP A 167 -14.41 -7.46 12.19
N ALA A 168 -13.64 -6.40 12.44
CA ALA A 168 -14.18 -5.06 12.59
C ALA A 168 -14.61 -4.45 11.25
N PHE A 169 -15.47 -3.44 11.31
CA PHE A 169 -15.90 -2.60 10.20
C PHE A 169 -16.47 -3.39 9.01
N MET A 170 -17.14 -4.51 9.28
CA MET A 170 -17.82 -5.30 8.27
C MET A 170 -19.31 -5.03 8.25
N LYS A 171 -19.88 -4.94 7.04
CA LYS A 171 -21.32 -4.87 6.81
C LYS A 171 -21.74 -5.83 5.70
N ASN A 172 -22.95 -6.36 5.83
CA ASN A 172 -23.52 -7.21 4.78
C ASN A 172 -23.64 -6.41 3.48
N ARG A 173 -23.48 -7.09 2.35
CA ARG A 173 -23.56 -6.48 1.01
C ARG A 173 -24.90 -5.76 0.76
N ASP A 174 -25.99 -6.25 1.34
CA ASP A 174 -27.31 -5.64 1.24
C ASP A 174 -27.47 -4.36 2.08
N GLU A 175 -26.60 -4.14 3.07
CA GLU A 175 -26.68 -3.00 4.00
C GLU A 175 -25.59 -1.96 3.76
N ILE A 176 -24.49 -2.37 3.13
CA ILE A 176 -23.30 -1.52 2.99
C ILE A 176 -23.52 -0.30 2.09
N GLY A 177 -24.51 -0.36 1.18
CA GLY A 177 -24.92 0.81 0.39
C GLY A 177 -25.23 2.03 1.26
N ARG A 178 -25.86 1.84 2.43
CA ARG A 178 -26.18 2.92 3.37
C ARG A 178 -24.95 3.59 3.99
N VAL A 179 -23.82 2.89 4.01
CA VAL A 179 -22.53 3.49 4.43
C VAL A 179 -22.06 4.43 3.34
N TRP A 180 -22.12 3.98 2.08
CA TRP A 180 -21.66 4.75 0.92
C TRP A 180 -22.55 5.94 0.56
N ASP A 181 -23.82 5.90 0.91
CA ASP A 181 -24.75 7.03 0.75
C ASP A 181 -24.33 8.28 1.55
N LYS A 182 -23.50 8.11 2.59
CA LYS A 182 -23.01 9.22 3.42
C LYS A 182 -21.83 9.97 2.79
N ILE A 183 -21.17 9.40 1.78
CA ILE A 183 -19.99 10.00 1.18
C ILE A 183 -20.42 11.28 0.43
N PRO A 184 -19.85 12.46 0.74
CA PRO A 184 -20.16 13.69 0.03
C PRO A 184 -19.79 13.64 -1.46
N GLU A 185 -20.50 14.39 -2.30
CA GLU A 185 -20.16 14.52 -3.73
C GLU A 185 -18.92 15.40 -3.97
N THR A 186 -18.50 16.15 -2.96
CA THR A 186 -17.34 17.03 -3.02
C THR A 186 -16.01 16.30 -2.81
N THR A 187 -16.02 15.00 -2.53
CA THR A 187 -14.82 14.22 -2.22
C THR A 187 -13.86 14.13 -3.42
N ASP A 188 -12.69 14.75 -3.29
CA ASP A 188 -11.58 14.66 -4.25
C ASP A 188 -10.79 13.36 -4.07
N VAL A 189 -10.54 12.96 -2.82
CA VAL A 189 -9.79 11.74 -2.46
C VAL A 189 -10.62 10.86 -1.53
N LEU A 190 -11.06 9.71 -2.06
CA LEU A 190 -11.78 8.71 -1.29
C LEU A 190 -10.80 7.69 -0.70
N ILE A 191 -10.97 7.35 0.57
CA ILE A 191 -10.17 6.34 1.26
C ILE A 191 -11.15 5.32 1.86
N THR A 192 -11.13 4.08 1.38
CA THR A 192 -11.91 2.98 1.96
C THR A 192 -11.00 1.82 2.28
N HIS A 193 -11.31 1.02 3.28
CA HIS A 193 -10.44 -0.13 3.55
C HIS A 193 -10.57 -1.20 2.45
N GLY A 194 -11.81 -1.57 2.10
CA GLY A 194 -12.07 -2.55 1.05
C GLY A 194 -12.13 -1.96 -0.37
N PRO A 195 -11.86 -2.77 -1.42
CA PRO A 195 -11.90 -2.31 -2.81
C PRO A 195 -13.32 -2.19 -3.38
N PRO A 196 -13.54 -1.32 -4.39
CA PRO A 196 -14.74 -1.38 -5.22
C PRO A 196 -14.64 -2.57 -6.20
N LEU A 197 -15.80 -3.07 -6.65
CA LEU A 197 -15.84 -4.24 -7.52
C LEU A 197 -15.05 -4.01 -8.82
N GLY A 198 -14.21 -4.97 -9.19
CA GLY A 198 -13.45 -4.91 -10.44
C GLY A 198 -12.19 -4.04 -10.41
N ARG A 199 -11.81 -3.44 -9.28
CA ARG A 199 -10.63 -2.59 -9.12
C ARG A 199 -9.78 -3.11 -7.96
N GLY A 200 -8.65 -3.75 -8.25
CA GLY A 200 -7.74 -4.28 -7.21
C GLY A 200 -8.40 -5.27 -6.25
N ASP A 201 -9.36 -6.07 -6.72
CA ASP A 201 -10.27 -6.85 -5.87
C ASP A 201 -10.22 -8.36 -6.12
N LYS A 202 -9.22 -8.82 -6.86
CA LYS A 202 -9.06 -10.24 -7.21
C LYS A 202 -8.28 -11.01 -6.15
N CYS A 203 -8.92 -12.00 -5.53
CA CYS A 203 -8.28 -12.86 -4.54
C CYS A 203 -7.45 -13.99 -5.18
N LYS A 204 -6.65 -14.69 -4.37
CA LYS A 204 -5.75 -15.79 -4.78
C LYS A 204 -6.38 -16.85 -5.67
N PHE A 205 -7.63 -17.23 -5.40
CA PHE A 205 -8.33 -18.28 -6.14
C PHE A 205 -9.11 -17.75 -7.34
N GLY A 206 -8.95 -16.46 -7.67
CA GLY A 206 -9.52 -15.81 -8.84
C GLY A 206 -10.92 -15.25 -8.64
N ASN A 207 -11.56 -15.54 -7.50
CA ASN A 207 -12.79 -14.91 -7.04
C ASN A 207 -12.57 -13.42 -6.73
N ARG A 208 -13.66 -12.67 -6.63
CA ARG A 208 -13.65 -11.25 -6.28
C ARG A 208 -14.16 -10.98 -4.88
N ALA A 209 -13.66 -9.91 -4.27
CA ALA A 209 -14.13 -9.43 -2.97
C ALA A 209 -14.76 -8.03 -3.03
N GLY A 210 -14.60 -7.30 -4.14
CA GLY A 210 -14.96 -5.89 -4.19
C GLY A 210 -16.45 -5.59 -4.03
N CYS A 211 -16.76 -4.36 -3.64
CA CYS A 211 -18.12 -3.90 -3.41
C CYS A 211 -18.74 -3.28 -4.68
N LEU A 212 -19.86 -3.84 -5.16
CA LEU A 212 -20.59 -3.29 -6.32
C LEU A 212 -21.16 -1.90 -6.01
N ASN A 213 -21.84 -1.73 -4.88
CA ASN A 213 -22.44 -0.43 -4.55
C ASN A 213 -21.39 0.67 -4.38
N LEU A 214 -20.19 0.35 -3.87
CA LEU A 214 -19.09 1.31 -3.81
C LEU A 214 -18.65 1.74 -5.22
N LEU A 215 -18.49 0.78 -6.15
CA LEU A 215 -18.16 1.09 -7.54
C LEU A 215 -19.23 1.97 -8.20
N GLU A 216 -20.51 1.64 -8.00
CA GLU A 216 -21.63 2.42 -8.54
C GLU A 216 -21.60 3.85 -8.02
N GLN A 217 -21.40 4.05 -6.71
CA GLN A 217 -21.34 5.38 -6.09
C GLN A 217 -20.17 6.19 -6.63
N ILE A 218 -18.99 5.57 -6.78
CA ILE A 218 -17.79 6.19 -7.35
C ILE A 218 -18.04 6.62 -8.80
N GLN A 219 -18.56 5.73 -9.66
CA GLN A 219 -18.67 5.99 -11.09
C GLN A 219 -19.83 6.93 -11.44
N THR A 220 -20.91 6.93 -10.66
CA THR A 220 -22.14 7.67 -10.99
C THR A 220 -22.29 8.99 -10.24
N ARG A 221 -21.83 9.06 -8.98
CA ARG A 221 -22.13 10.18 -8.08
C ARG A 221 -20.89 10.90 -7.58
N ILE A 222 -20.01 10.21 -6.86
CA ILE A 222 -18.88 10.83 -6.13
C ILE A 222 -17.78 11.26 -7.09
N LYS A 223 -17.39 10.38 -8.03
CA LYS A 223 -16.34 10.61 -9.04
C LYS A 223 -15.06 11.24 -8.45
N PRO A 224 -14.49 10.67 -7.37
CA PRO A 224 -13.27 11.19 -6.79
C PRO A 224 -12.13 11.08 -7.79
N ARG A 225 -11.15 11.98 -7.69
CA ARG A 225 -9.95 11.97 -8.54
C ARG A 225 -9.05 10.79 -8.19
N LEU A 226 -8.98 10.46 -6.90
CA LEU A 226 -8.20 9.35 -6.36
C LEU A 226 -9.06 8.53 -5.39
N HIS A 227 -9.02 7.21 -5.51
CA HIS A 227 -9.58 6.27 -4.55
C HIS A 227 -8.49 5.32 -4.05
N VAL A 228 -8.14 5.44 -2.77
CA VAL A 228 -7.13 4.62 -2.10
C VAL A 228 -7.82 3.56 -1.24
N PHE A 229 -7.38 2.32 -1.35
CA PHE A 229 -7.88 1.20 -0.56
C PHE A 229 -6.83 0.10 -0.41
N GLY A 230 -7.18 -0.99 0.29
CA GLY A 230 -6.31 -2.13 0.52
C GLY A 230 -7.08 -3.43 0.61
N HIS A 231 -6.90 -4.17 1.70
CA HIS A 231 -7.60 -5.40 2.10
C HIS A 231 -7.30 -6.64 1.23
N ILE A 232 -7.18 -6.47 -0.09
CA ILE A 232 -6.95 -7.56 -1.04
C ILE A 232 -5.50 -7.53 -1.51
N HIS A 233 -4.63 -8.19 -0.74
CA HIS A 233 -3.18 -8.20 -0.91
C HIS A 233 -2.72 -8.73 -2.28
N GLU A 234 -3.52 -9.61 -2.88
CA GLU A 234 -3.16 -10.29 -4.13
C GLU A 234 -3.25 -9.42 -5.38
N ASP A 235 -3.97 -8.31 -5.32
CA ASP A 235 -4.25 -7.43 -6.47
C ASP A 235 -3.84 -5.97 -6.19
N SER A 236 -2.76 -5.81 -5.42
CA SER A 236 -2.07 -4.53 -5.19
C SER A 236 -1.61 -3.89 -6.50
N GLY A 237 -1.56 -2.55 -6.51
CA GLY A 237 -1.30 -1.71 -7.67
C GLY A 237 -2.49 -0.82 -8.00
N TYR A 238 -2.51 -0.29 -9.21
CA TYR A 238 -3.52 0.71 -9.59
C TYR A 238 -4.25 0.40 -10.91
N THR A 239 -5.41 1.04 -11.07
CA THR A 239 -6.16 1.12 -12.33
C THR A 239 -6.79 2.50 -12.48
N PHE A 240 -7.04 2.94 -13.71
CA PHE A 240 -7.70 4.21 -14.02
C PHE A 240 -8.86 3.97 -14.97
N ASP A 241 -9.97 4.68 -14.81
CA ASP A 241 -11.17 4.52 -15.66
C ASP A 241 -11.49 5.73 -16.54
N GLY A 242 -10.55 6.67 -16.64
CA GLY A 242 -10.74 7.95 -17.34
C GLY A 242 -11.19 9.07 -16.41
N THR A 243 -11.63 8.77 -15.18
CA THR A 243 -12.07 9.77 -14.19
C THR A 243 -11.40 9.55 -12.84
N THR A 244 -11.49 8.34 -12.29
CA THR A 244 -10.95 8.00 -10.96
C THR A 244 -9.72 7.12 -11.09
N LEU A 245 -8.64 7.51 -10.40
CA LEU A 245 -7.48 6.64 -10.19
C LEU A 245 -7.72 5.76 -8.96
N PHE A 246 -7.83 4.46 -9.16
CA PHE A 246 -8.03 3.46 -8.11
C PHE A 246 -6.67 2.88 -7.72
N VAL A 247 -6.32 2.95 -6.44
CA VAL A 247 -5.06 2.45 -5.90
C VAL A 247 -5.35 1.44 -4.80
N ASN A 248 -5.09 0.17 -5.09
CA ASN A 248 -4.91 -0.84 -4.05
C ASN A 248 -3.48 -0.69 -3.51
N ALA A 249 -3.40 -0.11 -2.32
CA ALA A 249 -2.18 0.22 -1.62
C ALA A 249 -1.73 -0.86 -0.63
N SER A 250 -2.24 -2.10 -0.71
CA SER A 250 -1.73 -3.18 0.13
C SER A 250 -0.22 -3.31 -0.04
N ASN A 251 0.50 -3.32 1.08
CA ASN A 251 1.96 -3.42 1.10
C ASN A 251 2.46 -4.82 1.41
N VAL A 252 1.63 -5.67 2.01
CA VAL A 252 1.98 -7.06 2.26
C VAL A 252 1.41 -7.98 1.20
N THR A 253 2.12 -9.08 0.93
CA THR A 253 1.59 -10.16 0.09
C THR A 253 0.61 -11.03 0.88
N ILE A 254 -0.02 -12.02 0.22
CA ILE A 254 -0.84 -13.04 0.90
C ILE A 254 -0.11 -13.82 2.01
N LYS A 255 1.22 -13.76 2.04
CA LYS A 255 2.03 -14.37 3.10
C LYS A 255 2.35 -13.41 4.25
N TYR A 256 1.74 -12.21 4.25
CA TYR A 256 2.02 -11.12 5.19
C TYR A 256 3.50 -10.67 5.16
N SER A 257 4.12 -10.76 3.99
CA SER A 257 5.49 -10.29 3.75
C SER A 257 5.42 -8.88 3.15
N PRO A 258 6.09 -7.85 3.72
CA PRO A 258 6.02 -6.46 3.28
C PRO A 258 6.84 -6.23 1.99
N GLU A 259 6.34 -6.78 0.88
CA GLU A 259 7.07 -6.79 -0.39
C GLU A 259 6.58 -5.77 -1.41
N GLN A 260 5.38 -5.22 -1.18
CA GLN A 260 4.77 -4.29 -2.12
C GLN A 260 5.11 -2.85 -1.72
N PRO A 261 5.74 -2.07 -2.62
CA PRO A 261 6.05 -0.65 -2.39
C PRO A 261 4.78 0.20 -2.21
N CYS A 262 4.95 1.35 -1.56
CA CYS A 262 3.92 2.38 -1.58
C CYS A 262 3.73 2.93 -3.01
N THR A 263 2.49 3.22 -3.37
CA THR A 263 2.18 3.89 -4.63
C THR A 263 2.28 5.40 -4.42
N VAL A 264 3.04 6.09 -5.26
CA VAL A 264 3.25 7.54 -5.17
C VAL A 264 2.44 8.23 -6.27
N ILE A 265 1.62 9.22 -5.90
CA ILE A 265 0.72 9.95 -6.77
C ILE A 265 1.00 11.45 -6.66
N ASP A 266 1.14 12.14 -7.78
CA ASP A 266 1.05 13.60 -7.81
C ASP A 266 -0.39 13.97 -8.16
N LEU A 267 -1.10 14.60 -7.22
CA LEU A 267 -2.46 15.09 -7.40
C LEU A 267 -2.41 16.59 -7.70
N PRO A 268 -2.80 17.04 -8.91
CA PRO A 268 -2.77 18.47 -9.27
C PRO A 268 -3.62 19.33 -8.32
N THR A 269 -3.08 20.44 -7.84
CA THR A 269 -3.76 21.35 -6.88
C THR A 269 -4.44 22.52 -7.57
N ILE A 270 -3.93 22.96 -8.73
CA ILE A 270 -4.44 24.14 -9.45
C ILE A 270 -5.66 23.78 -10.30
N ASP A 271 -5.53 22.77 -11.16
CA ASP A 271 -6.62 22.27 -11.99
C ASP A 271 -7.22 21.00 -11.38
N LYS A 272 -8.40 21.14 -10.77
CA LYS A 272 -9.13 20.00 -10.18
C LYS A 272 -9.62 18.99 -11.22
N HIS A 273 -9.66 19.35 -12.51
CA HIS A 273 -10.00 18.44 -13.60
C HIS A 273 -8.77 17.72 -14.18
N ALA A 274 -7.55 18.14 -13.82
CA ALA A 274 -6.34 17.49 -14.27
C ALA A 274 -6.21 16.09 -13.65
N ILE A 275 -5.81 15.15 -14.51
CA ILE A 275 -5.65 13.73 -14.19
C ILE A 275 -4.47 13.55 -13.21
N PRO A 276 -4.64 12.80 -12.11
CA PRO A 276 -3.54 12.45 -11.22
C PRO A 276 -2.45 11.69 -11.96
N ARG A 277 -1.20 11.85 -11.55
CA ARG A 277 -0.06 11.17 -12.18
C ARG A 277 0.53 10.16 -11.23
N VAL A 278 0.83 8.96 -11.72
CA VAL A 278 1.62 8.00 -10.94
C VAL A 278 3.07 8.39 -11.04
N VAL A 279 3.69 8.61 -9.88
CA VAL A 279 5.11 8.90 -9.78
C VAL A 279 5.86 7.59 -9.63
N ILE A 280 6.74 7.33 -10.58
CA ILE A 280 7.65 6.20 -10.53
C ILE A 280 8.90 6.67 -9.77
N PRO A 281 9.18 6.14 -8.57
CA PRO A 281 10.38 6.51 -7.84
C PRO A 281 11.61 6.26 -8.71
N GLN A 282 12.47 7.27 -8.88
CA GLN A 282 13.80 7.02 -9.42
C GLN A 282 14.59 6.25 -8.36
N CYS A 283 14.78 4.95 -8.57
CA CYS A 283 15.73 4.19 -7.76
C CYS A 283 17.15 4.51 -8.25
N HIS A 284 17.67 5.66 -7.87
CA HIS A 284 19.08 5.99 -8.04
C HIS A 284 19.86 5.34 -6.91
N LEU A 285 20.13 4.04 -7.06
CA LEU A 285 21.15 3.38 -6.26
C LEU A 285 22.36 3.14 -7.16
N THR A 286 23.43 3.89 -6.90
CA THR A 286 24.78 3.60 -7.38
C THR A 286 25.26 2.27 -6.82
N SER A 287 26.30 1.68 -7.42
CA SER A 287 26.92 0.46 -6.92
C SER A 287 27.35 0.58 -5.44
N LEU A 288 27.82 1.76 -5.06
CA LEU A 288 28.25 2.10 -3.71
C LEU A 288 27.06 2.15 -2.75
N GLU A 289 25.95 2.79 -3.15
CA GLU A 289 24.74 2.84 -2.33
C GLU A 289 24.11 1.46 -2.15
N ILE A 290 24.19 0.56 -3.14
CA ILE A 290 23.76 -0.84 -2.97
C ILE A 290 24.63 -1.56 -1.94
N LEU A 291 25.94 -1.33 -1.94
CA LEU A 291 26.87 -1.94 -0.99
C LEU A 291 26.61 -1.42 0.42
N ASP A 292 26.54 -0.10 0.59
CA ASP A 292 26.24 0.54 1.87
C ASP A 292 24.87 0.10 2.39
N TRP A 293 23.87 -0.01 1.52
CA TRP A 293 22.54 -0.51 1.87
C TRP A 293 22.58 -1.97 2.36
N LEU A 294 23.30 -2.84 1.67
CA LEU A 294 23.46 -4.25 2.07
C LEU A 294 24.15 -4.37 3.44
N GLU A 295 25.13 -3.51 3.72
CA GLU A 295 25.83 -3.48 5.00
C GLU A 295 24.91 -3.00 6.13
N GLN A 296 24.16 -1.91 5.91
CA GLN A 296 23.22 -1.33 6.87
C GLN A 296 22.06 -2.28 7.21
N HIS A 297 21.60 -3.09 6.25
CA HIS A 297 20.48 -4.03 6.43
C HIS A 297 20.93 -5.45 6.79
N GLU A 298 22.16 -5.57 7.32
CA GLU A 298 22.74 -6.81 7.84
C GLU A 298 22.85 -7.96 6.83
N TYR A 299 22.86 -7.66 5.53
CA TYR A 299 23.10 -8.63 4.45
C TYR A 299 24.59 -8.97 4.29
N LYS A 300 25.28 -9.14 5.42
CA LYS A 300 26.75 -9.31 5.53
C LYS A 300 27.28 -10.54 4.79
N GLN A 301 26.43 -11.52 4.50
CA GLN A 301 26.85 -12.74 3.81
C GLN A 301 26.88 -12.58 2.29
N ILE A 302 26.04 -11.69 1.73
CA ILE A 302 26.06 -11.38 0.30
C ILE A 302 26.92 -10.16 -0.02
N TYR A 303 27.16 -9.27 0.94
CA TYR A 303 27.99 -8.07 0.77
C TYR A 303 29.38 -8.33 0.16
N PRO A 304 30.22 -9.27 0.65
CA PRO A 304 31.58 -9.47 0.10
C PRO A 304 31.60 -9.85 -1.37
N TYR A 305 30.54 -10.53 -1.85
CA TYR A 305 30.41 -10.89 -3.25
C TYR A 305 30.12 -9.68 -4.15
N PHE A 306 29.31 -8.74 -3.66
CA PHE A 306 29.02 -7.50 -4.38
C PHE A 306 30.21 -6.55 -4.35
N ALA A 307 30.91 -6.44 -3.21
CA ALA A 307 32.09 -5.61 -3.07
C ALA A 307 33.18 -6.01 -4.09
N ASN A 308 33.40 -7.31 -4.27
CA ASN A 308 34.34 -7.86 -5.25
C ASN A 308 33.90 -7.72 -6.72
N ARG A 309 32.66 -7.28 -6.98
CA ARG A 309 32.07 -7.09 -8.32
C ARG A 309 31.62 -5.66 -8.58
N LYS A 310 32.10 -4.71 -7.77
CA LYS A 310 31.87 -3.27 -7.92
C LYS A 310 31.96 -2.76 -9.38
N PRO A 311 32.92 -3.19 -10.24
CA PRO A 311 33.00 -2.76 -11.64
C PRO A 311 31.92 -3.31 -12.58
N LEU A 312 31.15 -4.33 -12.19
CA LEU A 312 29.97 -4.81 -12.95
C LEU A 312 28.69 -4.05 -12.56
N LEU A 313 28.73 -3.34 -11.43
CA LEU A 313 27.66 -2.46 -10.94
C LEU A 313 27.95 -1.00 -11.33
N ASP A 314 29.22 -0.60 -11.40
CA ASP A 314 29.68 0.68 -11.94
C ASP A 314 29.81 0.63 -13.46
N GLY A 315 29.10 1.51 -14.18
CA GLY A 315 29.28 1.70 -15.64
C GLY A 315 28.04 1.47 -16.49
N ASN A 316 26.94 1.01 -15.89
CA ASN A 316 25.61 1.30 -16.41
C ASN A 316 24.89 1.97 -15.25
N ASP A 317 24.36 3.17 -15.45
CA ASP A 317 23.22 3.57 -14.63
C ASP A 317 22.26 2.39 -14.67
N LEU A 318 22.04 1.72 -13.54
CA LEU A 318 21.17 0.55 -13.46
C LEU A 318 19.75 0.88 -13.98
N VAL A 319 19.45 2.14 -14.26
CA VAL A 319 18.15 2.64 -14.69
C VAL A 319 18.18 3.26 -16.10
N GLN A 320 19.34 3.42 -16.77
CA GLN A 320 19.34 4.19 -18.02
C GLN A 320 18.88 3.45 -19.26
N ASP A 321 19.11 2.15 -19.43
CA ASP A 321 18.42 1.35 -20.44
C ASP A 321 18.63 -0.15 -20.11
N ASP A 322 17.58 -0.96 -20.27
CA ASP A 322 17.56 -2.42 -20.10
C ASP A 322 17.86 -3.04 -18.72
N LEU A 323 18.05 -2.27 -17.64
CA LEU A 323 18.35 -2.82 -16.30
C LEU A 323 17.32 -2.48 -15.21
N ASN A 324 16.03 -2.54 -15.53
CA ASN A 324 14.91 -2.64 -14.57
C ASN A 324 15.33 -3.40 -13.29
N ILE A 325 14.93 -2.94 -12.09
CA ILE A 325 15.27 -3.62 -10.83
C ILE A 325 14.77 -5.06 -10.78
N GLU A 326 13.78 -5.43 -11.61
CA GLU A 326 13.47 -6.82 -11.92
C GLU A 326 14.55 -7.56 -12.68
N ASN A 327 15.28 -6.91 -13.59
CA ASN A 327 16.43 -7.43 -14.31
C ASN A 327 17.69 -7.49 -13.43
N LEU A 328 17.91 -6.51 -12.54
CA LEU A 328 18.92 -6.63 -11.48
C LEU A 328 18.57 -7.79 -10.55
N ALA A 329 17.36 -7.85 -10.00
CA ALA A 329 16.86 -8.95 -9.20
C ALA A 329 16.91 -10.30 -9.95
N CYS A 330 16.59 -10.35 -11.24
CA CYS A 330 16.74 -11.54 -12.06
C CYS A 330 18.21 -11.93 -12.22
N LYS A 331 19.12 -10.98 -12.47
CA LYS A 331 20.56 -11.25 -12.50
C LYS A 331 21.04 -11.78 -11.14
N LEU A 332 20.64 -11.17 -10.04
CA LEU A 332 20.93 -11.65 -8.68
C LEU A 332 20.45 -13.09 -8.48
N LYS A 333 19.20 -13.37 -8.83
CA LYS A 333 18.58 -14.69 -8.75
C LYS A 333 19.23 -15.71 -9.70
N MET A 334 19.60 -15.33 -10.91
CA MET A 334 20.30 -16.19 -11.88
C MET A 334 21.73 -16.51 -11.43
N HIS A 335 22.38 -15.56 -10.75
CA HIS A 335 23.73 -15.76 -10.22
C HIS A 335 23.74 -16.57 -8.92
N SER A 336 22.62 -16.72 -8.21
CA SER A 336 22.51 -17.57 -7.01
C SER A 336 23.01 -19.01 -7.25
N ALA A 337 22.65 -19.64 -8.38
CA ALA A 337 23.13 -21.01 -8.67
C ALA A 337 24.61 -21.07 -9.07
N ARG A 338 25.18 -19.98 -9.60
CA ARG A 338 26.61 -19.87 -9.94
C ARG A 338 27.46 -19.56 -8.70
N LEU A 339 26.90 -18.78 -7.76
CA LEU A 339 27.45 -18.46 -6.45
C LEU A 339 27.80 -19.71 -5.64
N TYR A 340 26.89 -20.70 -5.59
CA TYR A 340 27.14 -21.98 -4.93
C TYR A 340 28.28 -22.79 -5.57
N LYS A 341 28.52 -22.63 -6.87
CA LYS A 341 29.54 -23.39 -7.61
C LYS A 341 30.93 -22.74 -7.57
N SER A 342 31.02 -21.42 -7.40
CA SER A 342 32.28 -20.68 -7.51
C SER A 342 33.15 -20.70 -6.26
N ASP A 343 32.58 -21.00 -5.09
CA ASP A 343 33.36 -21.11 -3.85
C ASP A 343 32.77 -22.18 -2.90
N PRO A 344 33.28 -23.43 -2.97
CA PRO A 344 32.86 -24.51 -2.07
C PRO A 344 33.38 -24.37 -0.63
N SER A 345 34.35 -23.48 -0.38
CA SER A 345 35.00 -23.33 0.94
C SER A 345 34.12 -22.60 1.96
N TYR A 346 33.15 -21.83 1.46
CA TYR A 346 32.00 -21.38 2.23
C TYR A 346 30.90 -22.45 2.15
N ILE A 347 30.94 -23.44 3.05
CA ILE A 347 29.80 -24.34 3.28
C ILE A 347 28.68 -23.52 3.93
N PHE A 348 27.99 -22.76 3.09
CA PHE A 348 26.87 -21.95 3.51
C PHE A 348 25.58 -22.64 3.12
N ASN A 349 24.63 -22.68 4.04
CA ASN A 349 23.33 -23.28 3.77
C ASN A 349 22.66 -22.49 2.66
N TRP A 350 22.64 -23.04 1.45
CA TRP A 350 22.01 -22.48 0.26
C TRP A 350 20.62 -21.89 0.53
N LYS A 351 19.87 -22.47 1.48
CA LYS A 351 18.55 -21.96 1.88
C LYS A 351 18.63 -20.58 2.55
N ILE A 352 19.66 -20.32 3.34
CA ILE A 352 19.88 -19.04 4.01
C ILE A 352 20.31 -17.99 2.99
N LEU A 353 21.25 -18.29 2.10
CA LEU A 353 21.70 -17.36 1.06
C LEU A 353 20.55 -16.95 0.14
N LYS A 354 19.75 -17.94 -0.28
CA LYS A 354 18.56 -17.72 -1.10
C LYS A 354 17.55 -16.85 -0.37
N LYS A 355 17.38 -17.03 0.94
CA LYS A 355 16.47 -16.21 1.77
C LYS A 355 16.97 -14.77 1.86
N GLU A 356 18.25 -14.55 2.20
CA GLU A 356 18.83 -13.21 2.30
C GLU A 356 18.78 -12.46 0.98
N LEU A 357 19.12 -13.11 -0.13
CA LEU A 357 19.02 -12.51 -1.46
C LEU A 357 17.57 -12.19 -1.83
N THR A 358 16.61 -13.05 -1.49
CA THR A 358 15.19 -12.80 -1.74
C THR A 358 14.70 -11.59 -0.94
N ASN A 359 15.09 -11.49 0.34
CA ASN A 359 14.75 -10.35 1.18
C ASN A 359 15.40 -9.05 0.68
N ALA A 360 16.67 -9.09 0.27
CA ALA A 360 17.36 -7.95 -0.31
C ALA A 360 16.68 -7.48 -1.61
N MET A 361 16.27 -8.41 -2.48
CA MET A 361 15.52 -8.08 -3.71
C MET A 361 14.13 -7.51 -3.41
N ILE A 362 13.45 -7.99 -2.37
CA ILE A 362 12.17 -7.47 -1.92
C ILE A 362 12.31 -6.00 -1.49
N HIS A 363 13.29 -5.70 -0.65
CA HIS A 363 13.51 -4.32 -0.21
C HIS A 363 14.02 -3.42 -1.33
N LEU A 364 14.89 -3.93 -2.22
CA LEU A 364 15.28 -3.17 -3.40
C LEU A 364 14.07 -2.88 -4.28
N ARG A 365 13.14 -3.82 -4.46
CA ARG A 365 11.89 -3.60 -5.21
C ARG A 365 10.95 -2.60 -4.53
N SER A 366 10.88 -2.59 -3.20
CA SER A 366 10.07 -1.60 -2.47
C SER A 366 10.59 -0.16 -2.64
N CYS A 367 11.83 0.00 -3.10
CA CYS A 367 12.39 1.30 -3.48
C CYS A 367 12.11 1.70 -4.94
N SER A 368 11.48 0.87 -5.78
CA SER A 368 11.66 1.00 -7.25
C SER A 368 10.45 1.03 -8.16
N TYR A 369 9.24 0.64 -7.74
CA TYR A 369 8.11 0.63 -8.69
C TYR A 369 6.76 0.86 -8.02
N GLY A 370 5.94 1.78 -8.53
CA GLY A 370 4.49 1.60 -8.43
C GLY A 370 4.08 0.54 -9.46
N SER A 371 3.69 -0.66 -9.02
CA SER A 371 3.32 -1.74 -9.95
C SER A 371 1.95 -1.47 -10.57
N ILE A 372 1.88 -1.49 -11.90
CA ILE A 372 0.61 -1.58 -12.64
C ILE A 372 -0.05 -2.90 -12.24
N SER A 373 -1.35 -2.90 -11.92
CA SER A 373 -2.02 -4.16 -11.57
C SER A 373 -1.92 -5.18 -12.73
N PRO A 374 -1.75 -6.50 -12.46
CA PRO A 374 -1.69 -7.53 -13.52
C PRO A 374 -2.92 -7.56 -14.45
N LYS A 375 -4.02 -6.92 -14.04
CA LYS A 375 -5.21 -6.71 -14.84
C LYS A 375 -5.04 -5.58 -15.85
N MET A 376 -4.54 -4.41 -15.42
CA MET A 376 -4.27 -3.29 -16.32
C MET A 376 -3.22 -3.68 -17.38
N GLU A 377 -2.17 -4.41 -17.01
CA GLU A 377 -1.19 -4.92 -17.99
C GLU A 377 -1.84 -5.83 -19.07
N ARG A 378 -2.88 -6.58 -18.72
CA ARG A 378 -3.59 -7.46 -19.65
C ARG A 378 -4.59 -6.74 -20.53
N GLU A 379 -5.22 -5.69 -20.03
CA GLU A 379 -6.24 -4.95 -20.77
C GLU A 379 -5.61 -3.86 -21.66
N VAL A 380 -4.49 -3.23 -21.26
CA VAL A 380 -3.72 -2.32 -22.13
C VAL A 380 -3.10 -3.03 -23.34
N ARG A 381 -2.82 -4.33 -23.22
CA ARG A 381 -2.26 -5.16 -24.31
C ARG A 381 -3.29 -5.68 -25.32
N LYS A 382 -4.58 -5.54 -25.04
CA LYS A 382 -5.68 -5.93 -25.93
C LYS A 382 -6.20 -4.70 -26.65
#